data_AF-A0A8T9QAC5-F1
#
_entry.id   AF-A0A8T9QAC5-F1
#
_cell.length_a   1.000
_cell.length_b   1.000
_cell.length_c   1.000
_cell.angle_alpha   90.00
_cell.angle_beta   90.00
_cell.angle_gamma   90.00
#
_symmetry.space_group_name_H-M   'P 1'
#
loop_
_entity.id
_entity.type
_entity.pdbx_description
1 polymer ?
#
loop_
_entity_poly.entity_id
_entity_poly.type
_entity_poly.pdbx_seq_one_letter_code
_entity_poly.pdbx_strand_id
1 'polypeptide(L)'
;MNSEKKSVRRLLPFFLVAGILLLTRSSLAQQGFPQYYEYLNLTQKADSLKRARQYPQAASFYGRAARVKIEKGIPIPPTESQYQAAQAWSQANKADSAFHYLSVLARQGFAQADTLRRDIHFNGLHADARWMPVLARVDGNAARERRLAQVYRERTEFKRPGDEVVFNPPPAYVRQFIYNDTLALTSVNYANFRLFFRGNSYSATHLPALKDQLASAWPRILSVLQVPAYQKGVYLTLVDSKQELKELTGLSPAGGFALVGQDAAFLVNSPTRRLQAKHEIFHLLANEVWGVCQSRLLNEGGAVFCDNECWYENPIYSLNAYFLQTGKLLPLSGLINDFDNVARTNQVVAYLQSAALFKYLYEQYGVNRMKQLWRSGFGSFQAIYGFSLSRLEKEWKAYIRKNAPPKAMDWDKVSKEGCG
;
A
#
# COMPACT_ATOMS: atom_id res chain seq x y z
N MET A 1 23.82 -71.80 -57.28
CA MET A 1 22.43 -71.65 -56.82
C MET A 1 22.43 -71.03 -55.43
N ASN A 2 21.80 -69.85 -55.33
CA ASN A 2 21.17 -69.21 -54.18
C ASN A 2 21.94 -68.77 -52.91
N SER A 3 21.53 -67.55 -52.55
CA SER A 3 21.28 -67.00 -51.21
C SER A 3 22.47 -66.27 -50.58
N GLU A 4 22.45 -64.94 -50.59
CA GLU A 4 21.66 -64.00 -49.79
C GLU A 4 22.45 -63.53 -48.57
N LYS A 5 22.90 -62.28 -48.65
CA LYS A 5 23.53 -61.54 -47.56
C LYS A 5 22.46 -61.15 -46.53
N LYS A 6 22.51 -61.75 -45.34
CA LYS A 6 21.74 -61.31 -44.16
C LYS A 6 22.53 -60.26 -43.37
N SER A 7 22.03 -59.02 -43.39
CA SER A 7 22.37 -57.96 -42.44
C SER A 7 21.51 -58.13 -41.19
N VAL A 8 22.15 -58.38 -40.05
CA VAL A 8 21.49 -58.55 -38.74
C VAL A 8 21.38 -57.18 -38.07
N ARG A 9 20.20 -56.56 -38.16
CA ARG A 9 19.75 -55.52 -37.23
C ARG A 9 19.31 -56.18 -35.93
N ARG A 10 19.94 -55.82 -34.81
CA ARG A 10 19.49 -56.24 -33.46
C ARG A 10 18.37 -55.32 -32.99
N LEU A 11 17.27 -55.94 -32.58
CA LEU A 11 16.11 -55.40 -31.89
C LEU A 11 16.34 -55.36 -30.37
N LEU A 12 15.59 -54.45 -29.72
CA LEU A 12 15.49 -54.04 -28.31
C LEU A 12 15.48 -55.15 -27.23
N PRO A 13 15.63 -54.78 -25.93
CA PRO A 13 14.42 -54.68 -25.10
C PRO A 13 14.34 -53.46 -24.16
N PHE A 14 13.10 -52.97 -24.06
CA PHE A 14 12.44 -52.35 -22.91
C PHE A 14 13.17 -52.40 -21.55
N PHE A 15 13.36 -51.23 -20.93
CA PHE A 15 12.99 -51.00 -19.54
C PHE A 15 12.42 -49.60 -19.36
N LEU A 16 11.23 -49.59 -18.80
CA LEU A 16 10.35 -48.47 -18.52
C LEU A 16 10.42 -48.25 -17.00
N VAL A 17 11.08 -47.18 -16.53
CA VAL A 17 10.72 -46.58 -15.22
C VAL A 17 10.86 -45.07 -15.31
N ALA A 18 9.70 -44.44 -15.28
CA ALA A 18 9.38 -43.07 -14.94
C ALA A 18 10.43 -42.32 -14.10
N GLY A 19 11.34 -41.62 -14.78
CA GLY A 19 11.99 -40.43 -14.25
C GLY A 19 11.09 -39.24 -14.49
N ILE A 20 10.06 -39.06 -13.64
CA ILE A 20 9.33 -37.81 -13.53
C ILE A 20 10.35 -36.76 -13.09
N LEU A 21 10.91 -36.05 -14.08
CA LEU A 21 11.54 -34.76 -13.89
C LEU A 21 10.43 -33.84 -13.40
N LEU A 22 10.26 -33.81 -12.08
CA LEU A 22 9.77 -32.68 -11.32
C LEU A 22 10.69 -31.50 -11.65
N LEU A 23 10.48 -30.89 -12.81
CA LEU A 23 10.79 -29.48 -13.01
C LEU A 23 9.90 -28.75 -12.03
N THR A 24 10.50 -28.52 -10.87
CA THR A 24 10.02 -27.67 -9.81
C THR A 24 9.39 -26.42 -10.42
N ARG A 25 8.08 -26.32 -10.28
CA ARG A 25 7.38 -25.03 -10.31
C ARG A 25 7.91 -24.22 -9.13
N SER A 26 8.97 -23.45 -9.37
CA SER A 26 9.46 -22.43 -8.46
C SER A 26 9.74 -21.18 -9.27
N SER A 27 9.08 -20.10 -8.85
CA SER A 27 9.12 -18.75 -9.38
C SER A 27 8.37 -18.53 -10.72
N LEU A 28 7.03 -18.52 -10.63
CA LEU A 28 6.34 -17.35 -11.19
C LEU A 28 6.69 -16.15 -10.28
N ALA A 29 7.97 -15.76 -10.28
CA ALA A 29 8.31 -14.38 -9.99
C ALA A 29 7.43 -13.54 -10.91
N GLN A 30 6.86 -12.49 -10.36
CA GLN A 30 6.02 -11.53 -11.06
C GLN A 30 6.47 -11.43 -12.53
N GLN A 31 5.59 -11.76 -13.48
CA GLN A 31 5.68 -11.13 -14.81
C GLN A 31 5.37 -9.66 -14.55
N GLY A 32 6.35 -8.99 -13.97
CA GLY A 32 6.21 -7.76 -13.23
C GLY A 32 6.75 -6.66 -14.10
N PHE A 33 5.90 -5.66 -14.31
CA PHE A 33 6.20 -4.32 -14.76
C PHE A 33 7.62 -4.11 -15.33
N PRO A 34 7.94 -4.67 -16.53
CA PRO A 34 9.27 -4.56 -17.11
C PRO A 34 9.72 -3.11 -17.27
N GLN A 35 8.81 -2.17 -17.57
CA GLN A 35 9.12 -0.74 -17.66
C GLN A 35 9.33 -0.12 -16.27
N TYR A 36 8.55 -0.49 -15.26
CA TYR A 36 8.84 -0.08 -13.87
C TYR A 36 10.22 -0.57 -13.39
N TYR A 37 10.57 -1.83 -13.66
CA TYR A 37 11.88 -2.36 -13.28
C TYR A 37 13.03 -1.74 -14.09
N GLU A 38 12.79 -1.42 -15.37
CA GLU A 38 13.72 -0.60 -16.15
C GLU A 38 13.93 0.78 -15.50
N TYR A 39 12.85 1.45 -15.11
CA TYR A 39 12.92 2.73 -14.39
C TYR A 39 13.74 2.60 -13.10
N LEU A 40 13.48 1.58 -12.27
CA LEU A 40 14.22 1.35 -11.03
C LEU A 40 15.71 1.07 -11.29
N ASN A 41 16.03 0.26 -12.28
CA ASN A 41 17.43 -0.03 -12.63
C ASN A 41 18.16 1.23 -13.10
N LEU A 42 17.52 2.05 -13.95
CA LEU A 42 18.09 3.30 -14.44
C LEU A 42 18.33 4.30 -13.29
N THR A 43 17.36 4.45 -12.39
CA THR A 43 17.48 5.36 -11.23
C THR A 43 18.52 4.87 -10.23
N GLN A 44 18.54 3.58 -9.86
CA GLN A 44 19.57 3.01 -8.99
C GLN A 44 20.98 3.19 -9.55
N LYS A 45 21.15 2.99 -10.86
CA LYS A 45 22.43 3.22 -11.54
C LYS A 45 22.81 4.70 -11.52
N ALA A 46 21.85 5.60 -11.76
CA ALA A 46 22.06 7.04 -11.67
C ALA A 46 22.48 7.47 -10.26
N ASP A 47 21.82 6.96 -9.22
CA ASP A 47 22.12 7.24 -7.82
C ASP A 47 23.54 6.80 -7.46
N SER A 48 23.95 5.60 -7.92
CA SER A 48 25.30 5.07 -7.71
C SER A 48 26.36 5.98 -8.34
N LEU A 49 26.13 6.42 -9.58
CA LEU A 49 27.00 7.34 -10.30
C LEU A 49 27.06 8.72 -9.61
N LYS A 50 25.91 9.23 -9.14
CA LYS A 50 25.83 10.50 -8.41
C LYS A 50 26.62 10.45 -7.10
N ARG A 51 26.52 9.35 -6.33
CA ARG A 51 27.34 9.11 -5.13
C ARG A 51 28.83 9.06 -5.44
N ALA A 52 29.20 8.47 -6.57
CA ALA A 52 30.57 8.46 -7.08
C ALA A 52 31.02 9.80 -7.73
N ARG A 53 30.19 10.85 -7.65
CA ARG A 53 30.41 12.18 -8.27
C ARG A 53 30.59 12.15 -9.79
N GLN A 54 30.11 11.09 -10.45
CA GLN A 54 30.07 10.95 -11.91
C GLN A 54 28.78 11.59 -12.46
N TYR A 55 28.67 12.91 -12.27
CA TYR A 55 27.43 13.65 -12.48
C TYR A 55 26.91 13.63 -13.92
N PRO A 56 27.72 13.78 -15.00
CA PRO A 56 27.22 13.68 -16.38
C PRO A 56 26.58 12.32 -16.69
N GLN A 57 27.21 11.23 -16.22
CA GLN A 57 26.69 9.88 -16.42
C GLN A 57 25.40 9.68 -15.62
N ALA A 58 25.38 10.12 -14.36
CA ALA A 58 24.17 10.06 -13.52
C ALA A 58 23.00 10.80 -14.18
N ALA A 59 23.24 12.02 -14.68
CA ALA A 59 22.23 12.84 -15.35
C ALA A 59 21.68 12.17 -16.61
N SER A 60 22.52 11.49 -17.39
CA SER A 60 22.09 10.69 -18.55
C SER A 60 21.15 9.56 -18.15
N PHE A 61 21.46 8.81 -17.08
CA PHE A 61 20.63 7.72 -16.60
C PHE A 61 19.28 8.22 -16.03
N TYR A 62 19.27 9.29 -15.23
CA TYR A 62 18.01 9.92 -14.81
C TYR A 62 17.20 10.44 -16.00
N GLY A 63 17.87 11.02 -16.99
CA GLY A 63 17.23 11.49 -18.22
C GLY A 63 16.56 10.39 -19.02
N ARG A 64 17.13 9.18 -19.02
CA ARG A 64 16.51 7.97 -19.59
C ARG A 64 15.34 7.49 -18.74
N ALA A 65 15.51 7.42 -17.42
CA ALA A 65 14.45 7.03 -16.49
C ALA A 65 13.20 7.92 -16.65
N ALA A 66 13.40 9.23 -16.79
CA ALA A 66 12.33 10.21 -17.03
C ALA A 66 11.51 9.99 -18.33
N ARG A 67 12.02 9.20 -19.28
CA ARG A 67 11.35 8.89 -20.56
C ARG A 67 10.71 7.51 -20.56
N VAL A 68 10.95 6.69 -19.53
CA VAL A 68 10.35 5.37 -19.42
C VAL A 68 8.84 5.55 -19.28
N LYS A 69 8.08 4.97 -20.22
CA LYS A 69 6.63 4.91 -20.15
C LYS A 69 6.26 3.72 -19.30
N ILE A 70 6.05 3.95 -18.02
CA ILE A 70 5.68 2.92 -17.08
C ILE A 70 4.26 2.43 -17.40
N GLU A 71 4.02 1.16 -17.09
CA GLU A 71 2.74 0.49 -17.26
C GLU A 71 1.61 1.28 -16.58
N LYS A 72 0.42 1.25 -17.19
CA LYS A 72 -0.78 1.92 -16.70
C LYS A 72 -1.05 1.51 -15.25
N GLY A 73 -1.22 2.50 -14.37
CA GLY A 73 -1.61 2.29 -12.97
C GLY A 73 -0.49 2.48 -11.94
N ILE A 74 0.79 2.59 -12.34
CA ILE A 74 1.88 2.91 -11.41
C ILE A 74 2.17 4.42 -11.43
N PRO A 75 1.90 5.16 -10.35
CA PRO A 75 2.22 6.57 -10.27
C PRO A 75 3.72 6.74 -9.98
N ILE A 76 4.55 6.83 -11.02
CA ILE A 76 5.85 7.47 -10.87
C ILE A 76 5.80 8.80 -11.62
N PRO A 77 5.88 9.93 -10.91
CA PRO A 77 5.98 11.23 -11.57
C PRO A 77 7.29 11.27 -12.36
N PRO A 78 7.25 11.44 -13.70
CA PRO A 78 8.47 11.66 -14.49
C PRO A 78 9.26 12.88 -14.00
N THR A 79 8.59 13.77 -13.27
CA THR A 79 9.15 14.97 -12.66
C THR A 79 10.26 14.66 -11.65
N GLU A 80 10.22 13.54 -10.92
CA GLU A 80 11.30 13.22 -9.97
C GLU A 80 12.61 12.93 -10.71
N SER A 81 12.58 12.02 -11.68
CA SER A 81 13.77 11.70 -12.49
C SER A 81 14.27 12.91 -13.28
N GLN A 82 13.39 13.78 -13.79
CA GLN A 82 13.82 15.01 -14.45
C GLN A 82 14.47 16.01 -13.49
N TYR A 83 13.98 16.10 -12.24
CA TYR A 83 14.55 16.96 -11.22
C TYR A 83 15.94 16.48 -10.81
N GLN A 84 16.10 15.18 -10.58
CA GLN A 84 17.39 14.56 -10.30
C GLN A 84 18.38 14.71 -11.48
N ALA A 85 17.90 14.61 -12.73
CA ALA A 85 18.72 14.90 -13.90
C ALA A 85 19.18 16.35 -13.94
N ALA A 86 18.30 17.32 -13.63
CA ALA A 86 18.65 18.72 -13.54
C ALA A 86 19.73 18.98 -12.47
N GLN A 87 19.57 18.41 -11.27
CA GLN A 87 20.55 18.52 -10.19
C GLN A 87 21.92 17.99 -10.64
N ALA A 88 21.95 16.78 -11.21
CA ALA A 88 23.21 16.17 -11.66
C ALA A 88 23.89 17.01 -12.77
N TRP A 89 23.13 17.55 -13.73
CA TRP A 89 23.71 18.46 -14.73
C TRP A 89 24.24 19.77 -14.12
N SER A 90 23.56 20.31 -13.11
CA SER A 90 24.03 21.49 -12.38
C SER A 90 25.34 21.21 -11.66
N GLN A 91 25.42 20.09 -10.93
CA GLN A 91 26.65 19.66 -10.23
C GLN A 91 27.81 19.33 -11.17
N ALA A 92 27.51 19.01 -12.44
CA ALA A 92 28.51 18.84 -13.49
C ALA A 92 29.00 20.15 -14.13
N ASN A 93 28.52 21.31 -13.64
CA ASN A 93 28.73 22.63 -14.26
C ASN A 93 28.26 22.69 -15.73
N LYS A 94 27.16 22.00 -16.06
CA LYS A 94 26.54 21.99 -17.39
C LYS A 94 25.20 22.71 -17.35
N ALA A 95 25.26 24.04 -17.23
CA ALA A 95 24.09 24.91 -17.07
C ALA A 95 23.02 24.69 -18.15
N ASP A 96 23.41 24.58 -19.42
CA ASP A 96 22.45 24.39 -20.53
C ASP A 96 21.62 23.12 -20.39
N SER A 97 22.27 22.01 -20.01
CA SER A 97 21.59 20.74 -19.78
C SER A 97 20.71 20.79 -18.54
N ALA A 98 21.15 21.44 -17.46
CA ALA A 98 20.33 21.62 -16.27
C ALA A 98 19.06 22.44 -16.58
N PHE A 99 19.21 23.56 -17.30
CA PHE A 99 18.09 24.40 -17.72
C PHE A 99 17.14 23.73 -18.69
N HIS A 100 17.62 22.83 -19.54
CA HIS A 100 16.75 22.00 -20.38
C HIS A 100 15.75 21.21 -19.51
N TYR A 101 16.24 20.47 -18.50
CA TYR A 101 15.38 19.67 -17.63
C TYR A 101 14.47 20.53 -16.73
N LEU A 102 15.00 21.61 -16.16
CA LEU A 102 14.19 22.55 -15.37
C LEU A 102 13.05 23.18 -16.20
N SER A 103 13.33 23.51 -17.46
CA SER A 103 12.31 24.06 -18.36
C SER A 103 11.26 23.01 -18.77
N VAL A 104 11.65 21.75 -18.94
CA VAL A 104 10.71 20.64 -19.16
C VAL A 104 9.81 20.46 -17.94
N LEU A 105 10.39 20.41 -16.73
CA LEU A 105 9.64 20.33 -15.46
C LEU A 105 8.62 21.45 -15.31
N ALA A 106 9.05 22.69 -15.50
CA ALA A 106 8.20 23.86 -15.37
C ALA A 106 7.05 23.86 -16.41
N ARG A 107 7.28 23.33 -17.62
CA ARG A 107 6.22 23.14 -18.63
C ARG A 107 5.26 22.01 -18.28
N GLN A 108 5.76 20.94 -17.65
CA GLN A 108 4.96 19.80 -17.20
C GLN A 108 4.15 20.08 -15.93
N GLY A 109 4.24 21.29 -15.37
CA GLY A 109 3.42 21.72 -14.25
C GLY A 109 4.09 21.56 -12.89
N PHE A 110 5.40 21.29 -12.82
CA PHE A 110 6.13 21.27 -11.54
C PHE A 110 5.88 22.55 -10.76
N ALA A 111 5.51 22.40 -9.48
CA ALA A 111 4.95 23.47 -8.64
C ALA A 111 5.68 23.64 -7.30
N GLN A 112 6.78 22.91 -7.04
CA GLN A 112 7.52 23.02 -5.78
C GLN A 112 8.56 24.16 -5.83
N ALA A 113 8.10 25.40 -5.92
CA ALA A 113 8.96 26.58 -6.03
C ALA A 113 9.94 26.72 -4.84
N ASP A 114 9.46 26.52 -3.61
CA ASP A 114 10.29 26.64 -2.41
C ASP A 114 11.38 25.57 -2.32
N THR A 115 11.12 24.37 -2.84
CA THR A 115 12.12 23.31 -2.98
C THR A 115 13.18 23.75 -3.97
N LEU A 116 12.78 24.22 -5.16
CA LEU A 116 13.70 24.68 -6.20
C LEU A 116 14.59 25.85 -5.74
N ARG A 117 14.06 26.80 -4.96
CA ARG A 117 14.81 27.96 -4.43
C ARG A 117 15.87 27.59 -3.39
N ARG A 118 15.61 26.55 -2.58
CA ARG A 118 16.47 26.18 -1.44
C ARG A 118 17.43 25.04 -1.77
N ASP A 119 17.26 24.41 -2.92
CA ASP A 119 18.11 23.31 -3.33
C ASP A 119 19.53 23.79 -3.68
N ILE A 120 20.45 23.45 -2.77
CA ILE A 120 21.87 23.83 -2.85
C ILE A 120 22.55 23.33 -4.13
N HIS A 121 22.00 22.32 -4.80
CA HIS A 121 22.57 21.79 -6.04
C HIS A 121 22.39 22.75 -7.22
N PHE A 122 21.52 23.76 -7.11
CA PHE A 122 21.30 24.78 -8.12
C PHE A 122 21.93 26.13 -7.81
N ASN A 123 22.70 26.26 -6.71
CA ASN A 123 23.36 27.51 -6.34
C ASN A 123 24.16 28.13 -7.50
N GLY A 124 24.87 27.31 -8.28
CA GLY A 124 25.63 27.75 -9.45
C GLY A 124 24.79 28.27 -10.63
N LEU A 125 23.47 28.00 -10.63
CA LEU A 125 22.54 28.45 -11.66
C LEU A 125 21.77 29.72 -11.26
N HIS A 126 21.76 30.09 -9.98
CA HIS A 126 20.93 31.22 -9.50
C HIS A 126 21.28 32.56 -10.15
N ALA A 127 22.54 32.75 -10.56
CA ALA A 127 23.01 33.95 -11.25
C ALA A 127 22.79 33.92 -12.78
N ASP A 128 22.42 32.77 -13.35
CA ASP A 128 22.16 32.63 -14.79
C ASP A 128 20.83 33.31 -15.15
N ALA A 129 20.81 34.07 -16.24
CA ALA A 129 19.63 34.82 -16.69
C ALA A 129 18.39 33.94 -16.95
N ARG A 130 18.57 32.64 -17.18
CA ARG A 130 17.50 31.66 -17.40
C ARG A 130 16.83 31.19 -16.10
N TRP A 131 17.44 31.44 -14.94
CA TRP A 131 16.91 31.05 -13.64
C TRP A 131 15.57 31.70 -13.33
N MET A 132 15.49 33.02 -13.48
CA MET A 132 14.29 33.79 -13.15
C MET A 132 13.07 33.38 -14.02
N PRO A 133 13.18 33.19 -15.35
CA PRO A 133 12.09 32.66 -16.16
C PRO A 133 11.58 31.28 -15.74
N VAL A 134 12.48 30.33 -15.42
CA VAL A 134 12.10 29.00 -14.94
C VAL A 134 11.35 29.12 -13.62
N LEU A 135 11.90 29.88 -12.68
CA LEU A 135 11.33 30.05 -11.36
C LEU A 135 9.96 30.72 -11.41
N ALA A 136 9.80 31.78 -12.20
CA ALA A 136 8.51 32.44 -12.41
C ALA A 136 7.45 31.48 -12.98
N ARG A 137 7.84 30.56 -13.86
CA ARG A 137 6.93 29.52 -14.39
C ARG A 137 6.51 28.53 -13.30
N VAL A 138 7.44 28.08 -12.47
CA VAL A 138 7.16 27.17 -11.34
C VAL A 138 6.29 27.86 -10.28
N ASP A 139 6.55 29.13 -9.97
CA ASP A 139 5.70 29.94 -9.09
C ASP A 139 4.27 30.08 -9.65
N GLY A 140 4.15 30.31 -10.96
CA GLY A 140 2.85 30.33 -11.64
C GLY A 140 2.11 29.00 -11.56
N ASN A 141 2.82 27.87 -11.68
CA ASN A 141 2.23 26.54 -11.46
C ASN A 141 1.76 26.38 -10.01
N ALA A 142 2.59 26.76 -9.03
CA ALA A 142 2.25 26.69 -7.60
C ALA A 142 1.04 27.54 -7.25
N ALA A 143 0.96 28.76 -7.79
CA ALA A 143 -0.20 29.64 -7.60
C ALA A 143 -1.47 29.06 -8.24
N ARG A 144 -1.34 28.47 -9.45
CA ARG A 144 -2.46 27.78 -10.11
C ARG A 144 -2.94 26.59 -9.29
N GLU A 145 -2.03 25.76 -8.76
CA GLU A 145 -2.38 24.63 -7.90
C GLU A 145 -3.07 25.08 -6.62
N ARG A 146 -2.55 26.10 -5.92
CA ARG A 146 -3.20 26.67 -4.73
C ARG A 146 -4.60 27.20 -5.04
N ARG A 147 -4.76 27.94 -6.16
CA ARG A 147 -6.06 28.46 -6.60
C ARG A 147 -7.03 27.32 -6.94
N LEU A 148 -6.58 26.31 -7.67
CA LEU A 148 -7.41 25.14 -7.98
C LEU A 148 -7.82 24.43 -6.69
N ALA A 149 -6.88 24.18 -5.78
CA ALA A 149 -7.16 23.56 -4.49
C ALA A 149 -8.17 24.37 -3.66
N GLN A 150 -8.07 25.70 -3.68
CA GLN A 150 -9.05 26.58 -3.04
C GLN A 150 -10.41 26.52 -3.73
N VAL A 151 -10.50 26.63 -5.05
CA VAL A 151 -11.76 26.52 -5.80
C VAL A 151 -12.40 25.16 -5.59
N TYR A 152 -11.61 24.08 -5.60
CA TYR A 152 -12.08 22.75 -5.25
C TYR A 152 -12.66 22.77 -3.85
N ARG A 153 -11.89 23.24 -2.84
CA ARG A 153 -12.38 23.36 -1.47
C ARG A 153 -13.67 24.15 -1.39
N GLU A 154 -13.75 25.36 -1.93
CA GLU A 154 -14.95 26.21 -1.88
C GLU A 154 -16.17 25.55 -2.55
N ARG A 155 -15.96 24.79 -3.62
CA ARG A 155 -17.04 24.11 -4.36
C ARG A 155 -17.42 22.74 -3.78
N THR A 156 -16.54 22.10 -3.02
CA THR A 156 -16.76 20.77 -2.43
C THR A 156 -16.99 20.82 -0.93
N GLU A 157 -16.66 21.92 -0.26
CA GLU A 157 -16.93 22.14 1.16
C GLU A 157 -18.41 22.46 1.33
N PHE A 158 -19.19 21.41 1.53
CA PHE A 158 -20.61 21.52 1.86
C PHE A 158 -20.77 22.00 3.31
N LYS A 159 -20.91 23.31 3.51
CA LYS A 159 -21.07 23.96 4.82
C LYS A 159 -22.53 23.97 5.31
N ARG A 160 -23.22 22.83 5.32
CA ARG A 160 -24.57 22.74 5.92
C ARG A 160 -24.52 21.99 7.25
N PRO A 161 -25.30 22.41 8.26
CA PRO A 161 -25.55 21.60 9.43
C PRO A 161 -26.53 20.49 9.04
N GLY A 162 -26.09 19.24 9.11
CA GLY A 162 -26.95 18.08 8.88
C GLY A 162 -26.19 16.77 8.98
N ASP A 163 -26.93 15.66 9.10
CA ASP A 163 -26.40 14.28 9.18
C ASP A 163 -26.20 13.64 7.78
N GLU A 164 -26.21 14.45 6.72
CA GLU A 164 -26.11 13.96 5.35
C GLU A 164 -24.70 13.47 5.02
N VAL A 165 -24.61 12.33 4.33
CA VAL A 165 -23.35 11.80 3.81
C VAL A 165 -22.97 12.57 2.55
N VAL A 166 -21.79 13.20 2.57
CA VAL A 166 -21.23 13.95 1.45
C VAL A 166 -20.24 13.07 0.66
N PHE A 167 -20.56 12.82 -0.61
CA PHE A 167 -19.67 12.15 -1.56
C PHE A 167 -18.93 13.18 -2.42
N ASN A 168 -17.64 13.38 -2.14
CA ASN A 168 -16.77 14.20 -2.99
C ASN A 168 -16.41 13.44 -4.27
N PRO A 169 -16.52 14.03 -5.48
CA PRO A 169 -16.20 13.34 -6.72
C PRO A 169 -14.90 12.54 -6.62
N PRO A 170 -14.88 11.25 -7.04
CA PRO A 170 -13.68 10.43 -6.91
C PRO A 170 -12.47 11.13 -7.53
N PRO A 171 -11.31 11.16 -6.89
CA PRO A 171 -10.11 11.76 -7.44
C PRO A 171 -9.75 11.18 -8.82
N ALA A 172 -9.00 11.94 -9.63
CA ALA A 172 -8.62 11.49 -10.98
C ALA A 172 -7.92 10.12 -10.97
N TYR A 173 -7.10 9.86 -9.95
CA TYR A 173 -6.44 8.58 -9.74
C TYR A 173 -7.44 7.44 -9.48
N VAL A 174 -8.49 7.65 -8.70
CA VAL A 174 -9.53 6.63 -8.47
C VAL A 174 -10.38 6.41 -9.72
N ARG A 175 -10.72 7.50 -10.43
CA ARG A 175 -11.52 7.46 -11.68
C ARG A 175 -10.91 6.57 -12.74
N GLN A 176 -9.58 6.48 -12.83
CA GLN A 176 -8.92 5.62 -13.80
C GLN A 176 -9.21 4.12 -13.59
N PHE A 177 -9.66 3.73 -12.39
CA PHE A 177 -10.04 2.36 -12.06
C PHE A 177 -11.54 2.17 -12.25
N ILE A 178 -12.35 3.04 -11.63
CA ILE A 178 -13.81 2.86 -11.64
C ILE A 178 -14.48 3.18 -12.98
N TYR A 179 -13.78 3.89 -13.87
CA TYR A 179 -14.23 4.20 -15.24
C TYR A 179 -13.31 3.61 -16.31
N ASN A 180 -12.58 2.52 -16.00
CA ASN A 180 -11.87 1.82 -17.06
C ASN A 180 -12.80 0.87 -17.83
N ASP A 181 -12.50 0.71 -19.12
CA ASP A 181 -13.26 -0.19 -19.99
C ASP A 181 -12.81 -1.66 -19.84
N THR A 182 -11.82 -1.95 -18.97
CA THR A 182 -11.32 -3.30 -18.73
C THR A 182 -12.32 -4.12 -17.93
N LEU A 183 -12.94 -3.52 -16.91
CA LEU A 183 -14.03 -4.12 -16.15
C LEU A 183 -15.23 -3.18 -16.17
N ALA A 184 -16.32 -3.57 -16.83
CA ALA A 184 -17.56 -2.80 -16.84
C ALA A 184 -18.22 -2.85 -15.45
N LEU A 185 -17.96 -1.82 -14.64
CA LEU A 185 -18.52 -1.67 -13.29
C LEU A 185 -19.86 -0.92 -13.35
N THR A 186 -20.83 -1.40 -12.59
CA THR A 186 -22.02 -0.64 -12.19
C THR A 186 -21.81 -0.11 -10.77
N SER A 187 -22.67 0.82 -10.33
CA SER A 187 -22.58 1.35 -8.98
C SER A 187 -23.93 1.57 -8.31
N VAL A 188 -23.95 1.44 -6.98
CA VAL A 188 -25.10 1.76 -6.12
C VAL A 188 -24.63 2.53 -4.90
N ASN A 189 -25.47 3.43 -4.40
CA ASN A 189 -25.24 4.10 -3.12
C ASN A 189 -25.85 3.28 -1.98
N TYR A 190 -25.18 3.27 -0.83
CA TYR A 190 -25.67 2.66 0.40
C TYR A 190 -25.04 3.34 1.62
N ALA A 191 -25.85 4.05 2.41
CA ALA A 191 -25.37 4.81 3.57
C ALA A 191 -24.12 5.66 3.25
N ASN A 192 -23.00 5.39 3.93
CA ASN A 192 -21.72 6.06 3.72
C ASN A 192 -20.91 5.56 2.52
N PHE A 193 -21.46 4.68 1.69
CA PHE A 193 -20.72 4.00 0.65
C PHE A 193 -21.30 4.25 -0.74
N ARG A 194 -20.42 4.41 -1.71
CA ARG A 194 -20.73 4.14 -3.11
C ARG A 194 -19.97 2.89 -3.52
N LEU A 195 -20.74 1.86 -3.85
CA LEU A 195 -20.25 0.53 -4.18
C LEU A 195 -20.12 0.42 -5.69
N PHE A 196 -18.97 -0.02 -6.19
CA PHE A 196 -18.72 -0.35 -7.59
C PHE A 196 -18.46 -1.85 -7.72
N PHE A 197 -19.13 -2.52 -8.65
CA PHE A 197 -18.96 -3.96 -8.90
C PHE A 197 -19.48 -4.32 -10.29
N ARG A 198 -19.14 -5.49 -10.84
CA ARG A 198 -19.69 -5.95 -12.13
C ARG A 198 -21.14 -6.41 -11.95
N GLY A 199 -22.01 -6.16 -12.93
CA GLY A 199 -23.44 -6.52 -12.85
C GLY A 199 -23.73 -8.02 -12.69
N ASN A 200 -22.78 -8.88 -13.04
CA ASN A 200 -22.85 -10.34 -12.90
C ASN A 200 -21.90 -10.92 -11.83
N SER A 201 -21.38 -10.07 -10.94
CA SER A 201 -20.42 -10.48 -9.90
C SER A 201 -21.07 -11.20 -8.71
N TYR A 202 -20.24 -11.82 -7.87
CA TYR A 202 -20.65 -12.31 -6.56
C TYR A 202 -21.27 -11.19 -5.71
N SER A 203 -20.67 -9.99 -5.75
CA SER A 203 -21.18 -8.81 -5.05
C SER A 203 -22.57 -8.37 -5.55
N ALA A 204 -22.82 -8.44 -6.87
CA ALA A 204 -24.13 -8.11 -7.43
C ALA A 204 -25.22 -9.09 -6.97
N THR A 205 -24.91 -10.39 -6.99
CA THR A 205 -25.84 -11.46 -6.58
C THR A 205 -26.11 -11.49 -5.07
N HIS A 206 -25.17 -10.99 -4.27
CA HIS A 206 -25.24 -10.97 -2.80
C HIS A 206 -25.32 -9.55 -2.22
N LEU A 207 -25.83 -8.58 -2.99
CA LEU A 207 -25.86 -7.17 -2.60
C LEU A 207 -26.56 -6.91 -1.25
N PRO A 208 -27.67 -7.56 -0.88
CA PRO A 208 -28.26 -7.39 0.46
C PRO A 208 -27.31 -7.81 1.59
N ALA A 209 -26.71 -9.00 1.50
CA ALA A 209 -25.76 -9.49 2.50
C ALA A 209 -24.51 -8.61 2.60
N LEU A 210 -24.01 -8.10 1.47
CA LEU A 210 -22.92 -7.12 1.44
C LEU A 210 -23.30 -5.83 2.19
N LYS A 211 -24.52 -5.32 1.97
CA LYS A 211 -25.01 -4.12 2.67
C LYS A 211 -25.09 -4.36 4.17
N ASP A 212 -25.59 -5.51 4.62
CA ASP A 212 -25.65 -5.86 6.04
C ASP A 212 -24.26 -5.95 6.68
N GLN A 213 -23.30 -6.56 5.98
CA GLN A 213 -21.90 -6.57 6.43
C GLN A 213 -21.34 -5.16 6.59
N LEU A 214 -21.58 -4.27 5.62
CA LEU A 214 -21.13 -2.87 5.68
C LEU A 214 -21.84 -2.08 6.80
N ALA A 215 -23.13 -2.32 7.04
CA ALA A 215 -23.86 -1.73 8.16
C ALA A 215 -23.32 -2.19 9.52
N SER A 216 -22.83 -3.42 9.63
CA SER A 216 -22.17 -3.89 10.85
C SER A 216 -20.74 -3.34 11.00
N ALA A 217 -20.04 -3.16 9.88
CA ALA A 217 -18.65 -2.69 9.86
C ALA A 217 -18.53 -1.24 10.31
N TRP A 218 -19.41 -0.36 9.81
CA TRP A 218 -19.36 1.07 10.06
C TRP A 218 -19.38 1.46 11.55
N PRO A 219 -20.37 1.06 12.38
CA PRO A 219 -20.40 1.42 13.80
C PRO A 219 -19.23 0.82 14.57
N ARG A 220 -18.73 -0.37 14.18
CA ARG A 220 -17.53 -0.95 14.79
C ARG A 220 -16.31 -0.06 14.56
N ILE A 221 -16.12 0.45 13.34
CA ILE A 221 -15.00 1.33 13.00
C ILE A 221 -15.11 2.65 13.78
N LEU A 222 -16.29 3.29 13.79
CA LEU A 222 -16.51 4.54 14.52
C LEU A 222 -16.27 4.37 16.03
N SER A 223 -16.70 3.23 16.59
CA SER A 223 -16.48 2.88 17.99
C SER A 223 -14.99 2.74 18.34
N VAL A 224 -14.20 2.06 17.50
CA VAL A 224 -12.75 1.94 17.69
C VAL A 224 -12.06 3.29 17.55
N LEU A 225 -12.52 4.14 16.63
CA LEU A 225 -11.95 5.47 16.41
C LEU A 225 -12.38 6.49 17.46
N GLN A 226 -13.36 6.14 18.30
CA GLN A 226 -14.07 7.03 19.23
C GLN A 226 -14.53 8.32 18.54
N VAL A 227 -15.23 8.16 17.42
CA VAL A 227 -15.93 9.25 16.73
C VAL A 227 -17.43 9.00 16.74
N PRO A 228 -18.25 10.01 17.05
CA PRO A 228 -19.70 9.83 17.12
C PRO A 228 -20.33 9.68 15.74
N ALA A 229 -19.76 10.32 14.72
CA ALA A 229 -20.24 10.28 13.35
C ALA A 229 -19.11 10.55 12.35
N TYR A 230 -19.30 10.11 11.11
CA TYR A 230 -18.42 10.40 9.99
C TYR A 230 -19.30 10.63 8.75
N GLN A 231 -19.32 11.86 8.26
CA GLN A 231 -20.26 12.31 7.22
C GLN A 231 -19.65 12.29 5.81
N LYS A 232 -18.43 11.80 5.65
CA LYS A 232 -17.78 11.67 4.35
C LYS A 232 -18.09 10.30 3.74
N GLY A 233 -18.45 10.29 2.47
CA GLY A 233 -18.68 9.07 1.71
C GLY A 233 -17.38 8.37 1.31
N VAL A 234 -17.42 7.05 1.22
CA VAL A 234 -16.29 6.18 0.84
C VAL A 234 -16.65 5.39 -0.42
N TYR A 235 -15.68 5.28 -1.32
CA TYR A 235 -15.78 4.50 -2.56
C TYR A 235 -15.25 3.09 -2.35
N LEU A 236 -16.10 2.08 -2.54
CA LEU A 236 -15.69 0.68 -2.44
C LEU A 236 -15.80 0.04 -3.81
N THR A 237 -14.69 -0.46 -4.35
CA THR A 237 -14.70 -1.26 -5.58
C THR A 237 -14.53 -2.72 -5.23
N LEU A 238 -15.52 -3.54 -5.57
CA LEU A 238 -15.59 -4.96 -5.25
C LEU A 238 -15.34 -5.79 -6.50
N VAL A 239 -14.45 -6.77 -6.37
CA VAL A 239 -14.10 -7.73 -7.42
C VAL A 239 -14.18 -9.16 -6.88
N ASP A 240 -14.38 -10.14 -7.76
CA ASP A 240 -14.65 -11.52 -7.34
C ASP A 240 -13.36 -12.30 -7.05
N SER A 241 -12.19 -11.77 -7.43
CA SER A 241 -10.91 -12.44 -7.23
C SER A 241 -9.71 -11.49 -7.15
N LYS A 242 -8.60 -12.00 -6.61
CA LYS A 242 -7.30 -11.32 -6.64
C LYS A 242 -6.76 -11.08 -8.05
N GLN A 243 -7.21 -11.89 -9.01
CA GLN A 243 -6.83 -11.78 -10.41
C GLN A 243 -7.56 -10.61 -11.07
N GLU A 244 -8.87 -10.49 -10.86
CA GLU A 244 -9.62 -9.29 -11.29
C GLU A 244 -9.08 -8.03 -10.61
N LEU A 245 -8.71 -8.10 -9.32
CA LEU A 245 -8.08 -6.97 -8.64
C LEU A 245 -6.77 -6.55 -9.31
N LYS A 246 -5.95 -7.53 -9.72
CA LYS A 246 -4.69 -7.30 -10.43
C LYS A 246 -4.91 -6.75 -11.83
N GLU A 247 -5.92 -7.22 -12.55
CA GLU A 247 -6.29 -6.68 -13.86
C GLU A 247 -6.75 -5.23 -13.76
N LEU A 248 -7.51 -4.91 -12.71
CA LEU A 248 -8.04 -3.57 -12.46
C LEU A 248 -6.94 -2.59 -12.03
N THR A 249 -6.06 -3.01 -11.12
CA THR A 249 -5.19 -2.09 -10.35
C THR A 249 -3.69 -2.32 -10.56
N GLY A 250 -3.31 -3.45 -11.16
CA GLY A 250 -1.93 -3.95 -11.19
C GLY A 250 -1.50 -4.65 -9.89
N LEU A 251 -2.28 -4.54 -8.81
CA LEU A 251 -1.96 -5.07 -7.49
C LEU A 251 -2.74 -6.36 -7.20
N SER A 252 -2.12 -7.32 -6.51
CA SER A 252 -2.76 -8.59 -6.14
C SER A 252 -2.67 -8.88 -4.63
N PRO A 253 -3.10 -7.94 -3.75
CA PRO A 253 -3.19 -8.24 -2.33
C PRO A 253 -4.24 -9.31 -2.08
N ALA A 254 -4.17 -9.93 -0.90
CA ALA A 254 -5.01 -11.07 -0.62
C ALA A 254 -6.49 -10.68 -0.52
N GLY A 255 -6.84 -9.71 0.34
CA GLY A 255 -8.22 -9.31 0.61
C GLY A 255 -8.64 -7.97 0.03
N GLY A 256 -7.69 -7.07 -0.20
CA GLY A 256 -7.98 -5.73 -0.66
C GLY A 256 -6.83 -4.77 -0.35
N PHE A 257 -7.08 -3.50 -0.61
CA PHE A 257 -6.24 -2.40 -0.15
C PHE A 257 -7.03 -1.09 -0.12
N ALA A 258 -6.66 -0.22 0.82
CA ALA A 258 -7.16 1.14 0.91
C ALA A 258 -6.22 2.15 0.24
N LEU A 259 -6.78 3.11 -0.48
CA LEU A 259 -6.09 4.32 -0.97
C LEU A 259 -6.37 5.48 -0.01
N VAL A 260 -5.56 5.54 1.06
CA VAL A 260 -5.63 6.62 2.06
C VAL A 260 -5.49 7.99 1.38
N GLY A 261 -6.34 8.95 1.78
CA GLY A 261 -6.40 10.28 1.16
C GLY A 261 -7.16 10.35 -0.17
N GLN A 262 -7.66 9.22 -0.68
CA GLN A 262 -8.49 9.15 -1.89
C GLN A 262 -9.93 8.67 -1.60
N ASP A 263 -10.25 8.43 -0.33
CA ASP A 263 -11.55 7.93 0.14
C ASP A 263 -12.02 6.66 -0.58
N ALA A 264 -11.07 5.82 -1.03
CA ALA A 264 -11.36 4.65 -1.85
C ALA A 264 -10.67 3.39 -1.32
N ALA A 265 -11.37 2.26 -1.37
CA ALA A 265 -10.81 0.94 -1.10
C ALA A 265 -11.25 -0.07 -2.16
N PHE A 266 -10.36 -1.01 -2.45
CA PHE A 266 -10.61 -2.12 -3.35
C PHE A 266 -10.66 -3.41 -2.55
N LEU A 267 -11.70 -4.20 -2.74
CA LEU A 267 -12.02 -5.36 -1.91
C LEU A 267 -12.28 -6.58 -2.79
N VAL A 268 -11.71 -7.72 -2.41
CA VAL A 268 -12.08 -9.02 -2.96
C VAL A 268 -13.28 -9.55 -2.17
N ASN A 269 -14.39 -9.81 -2.85
CA ASN A 269 -15.61 -10.37 -2.27
C ASN A 269 -16.01 -11.61 -3.05
N SER A 270 -15.85 -12.79 -2.46
CA SER A 270 -16.08 -14.07 -3.15
C SER A 270 -16.63 -15.13 -2.20
N PRO A 271 -17.17 -16.25 -2.70
CA PRO A 271 -17.68 -17.33 -1.85
C PRO A 271 -16.62 -17.96 -0.94
N THR A 272 -15.34 -17.88 -1.33
CA THR A 272 -14.22 -18.53 -0.64
C THR A 272 -13.44 -17.57 0.25
N ARG A 273 -13.85 -16.31 0.35
CA ARG A 273 -13.13 -15.29 1.10
C ARG A 273 -14.09 -14.33 1.79
N ARG A 274 -13.86 -14.11 3.09
CA ARG A 274 -14.55 -13.09 3.86
C ARG A 274 -14.12 -11.70 3.42
N LEU A 275 -15.12 -10.83 3.25
CA LEU A 275 -14.93 -9.42 2.97
C LEU A 275 -14.15 -8.73 4.09
N GLN A 276 -13.01 -8.13 3.76
CA GLN A 276 -12.14 -7.42 4.71
C GLN A 276 -12.54 -5.94 4.89
N ALA A 277 -13.85 -5.64 4.86
CA ALA A 277 -14.33 -4.25 4.85
C ALA A 277 -13.93 -3.48 6.11
N LYS A 278 -14.05 -4.07 7.30
CA LYS A 278 -13.63 -3.43 8.56
C LYS A 278 -12.15 -3.06 8.55
N HIS A 279 -11.30 -3.92 7.99
CA HIS A 279 -9.86 -3.70 7.90
C HIS A 279 -9.54 -2.53 6.96
N GLU A 280 -10.00 -2.57 5.71
CA GLU A 280 -9.63 -1.54 4.73
C GLU A 280 -10.30 -0.19 4.99
N ILE A 281 -11.55 -0.17 5.47
CA ILE A 281 -12.23 1.08 5.80
C ILE A 281 -11.60 1.72 7.05
N PHE A 282 -11.11 0.93 8.01
CA PHE A 282 -10.36 1.46 9.14
C PHE A 282 -9.13 2.25 8.68
N HIS A 283 -8.36 1.75 7.71
CA HIS A 283 -7.20 2.48 7.16
C HIS A 283 -7.58 3.88 6.67
N LEU A 284 -8.71 3.99 5.94
CA LEU A 284 -9.21 5.27 5.43
C LEU A 284 -9.58 6.24 6.56
N LEU A 285 -10.47 5.79 7.46
CA LEU A 285 -11.02 6.66 8.50
C LEU A 285 -10.00 6.99 9.60
N ALA A 286 -9.14 6.04 9.99
CA ALA A 286 -8.13 6.27 11.02
C ALA A 286 -7.14 7.35 10.57
N ASN A 287 -6.66 7.30 9.33
CA ASN A 287 -5.70 8.27 8.82
C ASN A 287 -6.31 9.65 8.56
N GLU A 288 -7.63 9.73 8.28
CA GLU A 288 -8.34 11.00 8.19
C GLU A 288 -8.58 11.61 9.59
N VAL A 289 -9.13 10.82 10.52
CA VAL A 289 -9.62 11.32 11.82
C VAL A 289 -8.48 11.48 12.83
N TRP A 290 -7.55 10.54 12.90
CA TRP A 290 -6.42 10.59 13.84
C TRP A 290 -5.18 11.24 13.20
N GLY A 291 -5.19 11.49 11.89
CA GLY A 291 -4.04 11.93 11.11
C GLY A 291 -3.18 10.78 10.61
N VAL A 292 -2.15 11.08 9.81
CA VAL A 292 -1.29 10.06 9.16
C VAL A 292 -0.53 9.23 10.20
N CYS A 293 -0.63 7.91 10.08
CA CYS A 293 0.11 6.98 10.93
C CYS A 293 1.61 6.96 10.61
N GLN A 294 2.46 7.11 11.62
CA GLN A 294 3.91 7.01 11.49
C GLN A 294 4.46 5.60 11.76
N SER A 295 3.59 4.61 11.97
CA SER A 295 4.00 3.24 12.28
C SER A 295 3.19 2.21 11.50
N ARG A 296 3.89 1.42 10.69
CA ARG A 296 3.29 0.30 9.95
C ARG A 296 2.65 -0.73 10.88
N LEU A 297 3.30 -1.05 12.00
CA LEU A 297 2.78 -1.90 13.08
C LEU A 297 1.42 -1.39 13.57
N LEU A 298 1.32 -0.10 13.94
CA LEU A 298 0.07 0.45 14.48
C LEU A 298 -1.01 0.51 13.41
N ASN A 299 -0.67 0.83 12.17
CA ASN A 299 -1.63 0.93 11.07
C ASN A 299 -2.28 -0.44 10.79
N GLU A 300 -1.48 -1.49 10.59
CA GLU A 300 -1.99 -2.85 10.38
C GLU A 300 -2.62 -3.46 11.63
N GLY A 301 -1.98 -3.26 12.79
CA GLY A 301 -2.50 -3.74 14.07
C GLY A 301 -3.86 -3.14 14.39
N GLY A 302 -4.05 -1.85 14.14
CA GLY A 302 -5.34 -1.17 14.32
C GLY A 302 -6.41 -1.72 13.39
N ALA A 303 -6.09 -1.96 12.12
CA ALA A 303 -7.03 -2.51 11.14
C ALA A 303 -7.47 -3.95 11.48
N VAL A 304 -6.52 -4.82 11.87
CA VAL A 304 -6.83 -6.18 12.35
C VAL A 304 -7.58 -6.15 13.68
N PHE A 305 -7.27 -5.22 14.59
CA PHE A 305 -8.04 -5.00 15.82
C PHE A 305 -9.46 -4.51 15.56
N CYS A 306 -9.65 -3.68 14.54
CA CYS A 306 -10.97 -3.22 14.15
C CYS A 306 -11.81 -4.37 13.60
N ASP A 307 -11.21 -5.19 12.74
CA ASP A 307 -11.85 -6.37 12.14
C ASP A 307 -12.22 -7.43 13.19
N ASN A 308 -11.25 -7.82 14.04
CA ASN A 308 -11.38 -8.73 15.20
C ASN A 308 -12.18 -10.02 14.93
N GLU A 309 -12.06 -10.57 13.72
CA GLU A 309 -12.73 -11.80 13.31
C GLU A 309 -11.71 -12.86 12.89
N CYS A 310 -11.90 -14.08 13.40
CA CYS A 310 -11.17 -15.28 13.01
C CYS A 310 -11.98 -16.51 13.47
N TRP A 311 -11.48 -17.73 13.26
CA TRP A 311 -12.17 -18.97 13.63
C TRP A 311 -12.21 -19.28 15.14
N TYR A 312 -11.72 -18.37 15.99
CA TYR A 312 -11.58 -18.59 17.44
C TYR A 312 -12.15 -17.42 18.24
N GLU A 313 -12.58 -17.71 19.46
CA GLU A 313 -12.96 -16.68 20.43
C GLU A 313 -11.76 -15.83 20.85
N ASN A 314 -12.04 -14.54 21.09
CA ASN A 314 -11.03 -13.52 21.43
C ASN A 314 -9.75 -13.66 20.56
N PRO A 315 -9.89 -13.69 19.23
CA PRO A 315 -8.89 -14.26 18.33
C PRO A 315 -7.54 -13.56 18.44
N ILE A 316 -7.54 -12.25 18.71
CA ILE A 316 -6.31 -11.46 18.83
C ILE A 316 -5.45 -11.94 20.01
N TYR A 317 -6.01 -12.04 21.22
CA TYR A 317 -5.23 -12.43 22.39
C TYR A 317 -5.02 -13.93 22.50
N SER A 318 -6.01 -14.76 22.12
CA SER A 318 -5.87 -16.22 22.19
C SER A 318 -4.81 -16.72 21.20
N LEU A 319 -4.78 -16.23 19.96
CA LEU A 319 -3.75 -16.58 18.98
C LEU A 319 -2.36 -16.10 19.43
N ASN A 320 -2.26 -14.91 20.01
CA ASN A 320 -0.99 -14.43 20.55
C ASN A 320 -0.51 -15.23 21.77
N ALA A 321 -1.42 -15.72 22.61
CA ALA A 321 -1.07 -16.65 23.69
C ALA A 321 -0.50 -17.95 23.12
N TYR A 322 -1.11 -18.50 22.07
CA TYR A 322 -0.56 -19.64 21.34
C TYR A 322 0.82 -19.35 20.74
N PHE A 323 1.01 -18.18 20.10
CA PHE A 323 2.32 -17.80 19.55
C PHE A 323 3.39 -17.65 20.62
N LEU A 324 3.03 -17.10 21.78
CA LEU A 324 3.94 -16.97 22.91
C LEU A 324 4.35 -18.34 23.45
N GLN A 325 3.40 -19.25 23.63
CA GLN A 325 3.66 -20.60 24.16
C GLN A 325 4.47 -21.47 23.19
N THR A 326 4.28 -21.29 21.89
CA THR A 326 4.96 -22.08 20.85
C THR A 326 6.20 -21.41 20.26
N GLY A 327 6.66 -20.30 20.85
CA GLY A 327 7.86 -19.58 20.41
C GLY A 327 7.75 -18.96 19.01
N LYS A 328 6.53 -18.70 18.53
CA LYS A 328 6.27 -18.14 17.18
C LYS A 328 6.26 -16.62 17.13
N LEU A 329 6.21 -15.93 18.27
CA LEU A 329 6.24 -14.46 18.28
C LEU A 329 7.48 -13.92 17.58
N LEU A 330 7.26 -12.87 16.80
CA LEU A 330 8.32 -12.14 16.12
C LEU A 330 8.95 -11.10 17.06
N PRO A 331 10.24 -10.75 16.88
CA PRO A 331 10.89 -9.72 17.69
C PRO A 331 10.13 -8.39 17.62
N LEU A 332 9.79 -7.83 18.79
CA LEU A 332 9.04 -6.56 18.85
C LEU A 332 9.81 -5.41 18.18
N SER A 333 11.12 -5.34 18.38
CA SER A 333 11.99 -4.35 17.74
C SER A 333 11.94 -4.43 16.21
N GLY A 334 11.85 -5.62 15.64
CA GLY A 334 11.69 -5.83 14.21
C GLY A 334 10.34 -5.32 13.71
N LEU A 335 9.25 -5.66 14.41
CA LEU A 335 7.91 -5.17 14.04
C LEU A 335 7.80 -3.64 14.13
N ILE A 336 8.49 -3.00 15.08
CA ILE A 336 8.48 -1.55 15.26
C ILE A 336 9.26 -0.84 14.14
N ASN A 337 10.45 -1.33 13.81
CA ASN A 337 11.41 -0.62 12.96
C ASN A 337 11.38 -1.05 11.49
N ASP A 338 10.98 -2.28 11.19
CA ASP A 338 11.03 -2.87 9.85
C ASP A 338 9.91 -3.92 9.64
N PHE A 339 8.67 -3.47 9.86
CA PHE A 339 7.48 -4.32 9.85
C PHE A 339 7.37 -5.16 8.57
N ASP A 340 7.51 -4.55 7.40
CA ASP A 340 7.25 -5.24 6.12
C ASP A 340 8.29 -6.35 5.87
N ASN A 341 9.54 -6.16 6.27
CA ASN A 341 10.57 -7.19 6.17
C ASN A 341 10.29 -8.36 7.12
N VAL A 342 9.90 -8.06 8.37
CA VAL A 342 9.50 -9.09 9.34
C VAL A 342 8.23 -9.82 8.91
N ALA A 343 7.26 -9.12 8.32
CA ALA A 343 6.03 -9.72 7.82
C ALA A 343 6.27 -10.72 6.67
N ARG A 344 7.39 -10.61 5.93
CA ARG A 344 7.76 -11.60 4.90
C ARG A 344 8.13 -12.95 5.50
N THR A 345 8.60 -13.02 6.75
CA THR A 345 8.94 -14.30 7.39
C THR A 345 7.69 -15.04 7.84
N ASN A 346 6.70 -14.30 8.37
CA ASN A 346 5.39 -14.84 8.71
C ASN A 346 4.34 -13.72 8.80
N GLN A 347 3.58 -13.55 7.73
CA GLN A 347 2.60 -12.47 7.63
C GLN A 347 1.49 -12.61 8.68
N VAL A 348 0.98 -13.83 8.88
CA VAL A 348 -0.13 -14.08 9.82
C VAL A 348 0.27 -13.72 11.25
N VAL A 349 1.47 -14.13 11.70
CA VAL A 349 1.98 -13.76 13.02
C VAL A 349 2.21 -12.26 13.12
N ALA A 350 2.86 -11.63 12.13
CA ALA A 350 3.17 -10.20 12.18
C ALA A 350 1.91 -9.34 12.36
N TYR A 351 0.85 -9.64 11.61
CA TYR A 351 -0.40 -8.90 11.64
C TYR A 351 -1.17 -9.13 12.96
N LEU A 352 -1.34 -10.39 13.38
CA LEU A 352 -2.03 -10.71 14.62
C LEU A 352 -1.27 -10.24 15.86
N GLN A 353 0.06 -10.29 15.85
CA GLN A 353 0.89 -9.77 16.94
C GLN A 353 0.79 -8.25 17.05
N SER A 354 0.77 -7.55 15.91
CA SER A 354 0.57 -6.11 15.88
C SER A 354 -0.82 -5.74 16.39
N ALA A 355 -1.85 -6.52 16.04
CA ALA A 355 -3.20 -6.33 16.56
C ALA A 355 -3.27 -6.51 18.09
N ALA A 356 -2.56 -7.50 18.64
CA ALA A 356 -2.52 -7.73 20.08
C ALA A 356 -1.77 -6.62 20.82
N LEU A 357 -0.69 -6.09 20.25
CA LEU A 357 0.00 -4.95 20.84
C LEU A 357 -0.86 -3.68 20.76
N PHE A 358 -1.49 -3.42 19.61
CA PHE A 358 -2.41 -2.30 19.44
C PHE A 358 -3.55 -2.38 20.46
N LYS A 359 -4.22 -3.54 20.53
CA LYS A 359 -5.33 -3.80 21.46
C LYS A 359 -4.90 -3.60 22.92
N TYR A 360 -3.73 -4.14 23.32
CA TYR A 360 -3.19 -3.96 24.66
C TYR A 360 -2.97 -2.48 24.99
N LEU A 361 -2.30 -1.74 24.10
CA LEU A 361 -2.06 -0.31 24.31
C LEU A 361 -3.37 0.50 24.34
N TYR A 362 -4.31 0.15 23.48
CA TYR A 362 -5.62 0.80 23.37
C TYR A 362 -6.46 0.59 24.64
N GLU A 363 -6.55 -0.65 25.12
CA GLU A 363 -7.38 -1.02 26.27
C GLU A 363 -6.77 -0.59 27.61
N GLN A 364 -5.44 -0.73 27.77
CA GLN A 364 -4.79 -0.46 29.06
C GLN A 364 -4.48 1.03 29.28
N TYR A 365 -4.29 1.80 28.21
CA TYR A 365 -3.84 3.19 28.31
C TYR A 365 -4.76 4.20 27.59
N GLY A 366 -5.81 3.72 26.93
CA GLY A 366 -6.84 4.52 26.31
C GLY A 366 -6.47 5.09 24.92
N VAL A 367 -7.51 5.48 24.19
CA VAL A 367 -7.38 5.97 22.80
C VAL A 367 -6.55 7.25 22.68
N ASN A 368 -6.51 8.11 23.71
CA ASN A 368 -5.84 9.41 23.61
C ASN A 368 -4.32 9.24 23.50
N ARG A 369 -3.73 8.32 24.28
CA ARG A 369 -2.31 7.97 24.15
C ARG A 369 -2.04 7.22 22.85
N MET A 370 -2.95 6.33 22.44
CA MET A 370 -2.86 5.65 21.14
C MET A 370 -2.82 6.65 19.97
N LYS A 371 -3.69 7.67 19.95
CA LYS A 371 -3.70 8.75 18.94
C LYS A 371 -2.38 9.54 18.91
N GLN A 372 -1.74 9.75 20.04
CA GLN A 372 -0.42 10.41 20.10
C GLN A 372 0.66 9.50 19.50
N LEU A 373 0.66 8.22 19.88
CA LEU A 373 1.63 7.24 19.37
C LEU A 373 1.46 7.01 17.87
N TRP A 374 0.21 6.92 17.39
CA TRP A 374 -0.15 6.80 15.98
C TRP A 374 0.51 7.90 15.13
N ARG A 375 0.40 9.16 15.56
CA ARG A 375 0.93 10.33 14.85
C ARG A 375 2.43 10.57 15.03
N SER A 376 3.03 10.08 16.12
CA SER A 376 4.42 10.41 16.49
C SER A 376 5.38 9.23 16.33
N GLY A 377 4.84 8.02 16.15
CA GLY A 377 5.61 6.78 16.06
C GLY A 377 6.24 6.34 17.39
N PHE A 378 6.86 5.16 17.36
CA PHE A 378 7.47 4.55 18.55
C PHE A 378 8.72 5.28 19.06
N GLY A 379 9.32 6.18 18.27
CA GLY A 379 10.39 7.08 18.74
C GLY A 379 9.94 7.98 19.91
N SER A 380 8.64 8.28 19.99
CA SER A 380 8.04 9.09 21.07
C SER A 380 7.43 8.24 22.20
N PHE A 381 7.61 6.91 22.17
CA PHE A 381 6.88 6.00 23.06
C PHE A 381 7.08 6.32 24.54
N GLN A 382 8.33 6.48 24.99
CA GLN A 382 8.63 6.73 26.40
C GLN A 382 8.06 8.06 26.90
N ALA A 383 8.05 9.10 26.06
CA ALA A 383 7.44 10.38 26.40
C ALA A 383 5.90 10.27 26.56
N ILE A 384 5.25 9.46 25.75
CA ILE A 384 3.78 9.29 25.76
C ILE A 384 3.33 8.39 26.90
N TYR A 385 4.04 7.29 27.16
CA TYR A 385 3.61 6.24 28.09
C TYR A 385 4.33 6.28 29.45
N GLY A 386 5.48 6.94 29.55
CA GLY A 386 6.27 7.04 30.78
C GLY A 386 7.15 5.81 31.08
N PHE A 387 7.30 4.89 30.12
CA PHE A 387 8.16 3.71 30.27
C PHE A 387 8.81 3.28 28.94
N SER A 388 9.85 2.44 29.02
CA SER A 388 10.65 2.03 27.86
C SER A 388 9.97 0.93 27.03
N LEU A 389 10.41 0.78 25.77
CA LEU A 389 9.96 -0.32 24.89
C LEU A 389 10.32 -1.71 25.44
N SER A 390 11.45 -1.83 26.14
CA SER A 390 11.83 -3.08 26.80
C SER A 390 10.83 -3.45 27.91
N ARG A 391 10.40 -2.46 28.69
CA ARG A 391 9.35 -2.64 29.70
C ARG A 391 8.00 -2.98 29.05
N LEU A 392 7.64 -2.30 27.96
CA LEU A 392 6.44 -2.64 27.16
C LEU A 392 6.44 -4.12 26.77
N GLU A 393 7.52 -4.61 26.16
CA GLU A 393 7.59 -5.99 25.68
C GLU A 393 7.40 -7.01 26.81
N LYS A 394 8.04 -6.76 27.96
CA LYS A 394 7.92 -7.61 29.15
C LYS A 394 6.50 -7.62 29.70
N GLU A 395 5.90 -6.45 29.88
CA GLU A 395 4.53 -6.32 30.42
C GLU A 395 3.48 -6.88 29.47
N TRP A 396 3.60 -6.60 28.17
CA TRP A 396 2.71 -7.14 27.15
C TRP A 396 2.80 -8.67 27.08
N LYS A 397 4.00 -9.26 27.05
CA LYS A 397 4.16 -10.73 27.09
C LYS A 397 3.58 -11.33 28.37
N ALA A 398 3.75 -10.67 29.51
CA ALA A 398 3.14 -11.10 30.77
C ALA A 398 1.60 -11.03 30.73
N TYR A 399 1.03 -10.01 30.09
CA TYR A 399 -0.40 -9.89 29.87
C TYR A 399 -0.93 -11.00 28.96
N ILE A 400 -0.27 -11.23 27.81
CA ILE A 400 -0.65 -12.28 26.85
C ILE A 400 -0.61 -13.66 27.50
N ARG A 401 0.37 -13.95 28.36
CA ARG A 401 0.49 -15.22 29.09
C ARG A 401 -0.74 -15.55 29.96
N LYS A 402 -1.52 -14.55 30.39
CA LYS A 402 -2.76 -14.76 31.18
C LYS A 402 -3.95 -15.20 30.33
N ASN A 403 -3.87 -15.09 29.00
CA ASN A 403 -4.93 -15.48 28.10
C ASN A 403 -4.78 -16.97 27.74
N ALA A 404 -5.90 -17.68 27.61
CA ALA A 404 -5.89 -19.06 27.16
C ALA A 404 -5.67 -19.12 25.63
N PRO A 405 -4.77 -19.99 25.13
CA PRO A 405 -4.71 -20.30 23.71
C PRO A 405 -6.01 -21.02 23.27
N PRO A 406 -6.33 -21.07 21.97
CA PRO A 406 -7.44 -21.86 21.48
C PRO A 406 -7.27 -23.34 21.83
N LYS A 407 -8.33 -23.98 22.36
CA LYS A 407 -8.29 -25.39 22.82
C LYS A 407 -7.94 -26.38 21.71
N ALA A 408 -8.34 -26.09 20.47
CA ALA A 408 -8.09 -26.92 19.28
C ALA A 408 -7.55 -26.03 18.15
N MET A 409 -6.32 -25.55 18.31
CA MET A 409 -5.67 -24.69 17.33
C MET A 409 -5.30 -25.47 16.06
N ASP A 410 -5.84 -25.04 14.92
CA ASP A 410 -5.45 -25.53 13.59
C ASP A 410 -4.49 -24.51 12.98
N TRP A 411 -3.21 -24.64 13.36
CA TRP A 411 -2.16 -23.73 12.89
C TRP A 411 -1.93 -23.82 11.39
N ASP A 412 -2.12 -24.97 10.78
CA ASP A 412 -1.91 -25.14 9.34
C ASP A 412 -2.96 -24.37 8.55
N LYS A 413 -4.22 -24.43 8.98
CA LYS A 413 -5.28 -23.60 8.41
C LYS A 413 -4.99 -22.12 8.60
N VAL A 414 -4.67 -21.70 9.82
CA VAL A 414 -4.43 -20.28 10.14
C VAL A 414 -3.24 -19.70 9.40
N SER A 415 -2.14 -20.45 9.31
CA SER A 415 -0.94 -20.00 8.62
C SER A 415 -1.10 -19.92 7.10
N LYS A 416 -1.98 -20.74 6.50
CA LYS A 416 -2.25 -20.74 5.05
C LYS A 416 -3.33 -19.76 4.65
N GLU A 417 -4.42 -19.69 5.41
CA GLU A 417 -5.63 -18.95 5.05
C GLU A 417 -5.71 -17.58 5.75
N GLY A 418 -4.99 -17.37 6.85
CA GLY A 418 -5.05 -16.12 7.61
C GLY A 418 -6.21 -16.13 8.61
N CYS A 419 -7.13 -15.16 8.53
CA CYS A 419 -8.36 -15.12 9.36
C CYS A 419 -9.58 -14.70 8.51
N GLY A 420 -9.52 -14.88 7.19
CA GLY A 420 -10.55 -14.40 6.27
C GLY A 420 -10.41 -14.89 4.85
#